data_AF-A0A2G9HBY0-F1
#
_entry.id   AF-A0A2G9HBY0-F1
#
_cell.length_a   1.000
_cell.length_b   1.000
_cell.length_c   1.000
_cell.angle_alpha   90.00
_cell.angle_beta   90.00
_cell.angle_gamma   90.00
#
_symmetry.space_group_name_H-M   'P 1'
#
loop_
_entity.id
_entity.type
_entity.pdbx_description
1 polymer ?
#
loop_
_entity_poly.entity_id
_entity_poly.type
_entity_poly.pdbx_seq_one_letter_code
_entity_poly.pdbx_strand_id
1 'polypeptide(L)'
;MKLLLSIYTLLAVVLAAGKWVSAQNCGCAPNLCCSQYGYCGTGNAYCGQGCRAGPCYSSPGNNGAKVSDIVTDAFFNGIINQAQANCAGKRFYTRAAFLQAVGSYPTFGTTGSADDSKREIAAFFAHVTHETGQIY
;
A
#
# COMPACT_ATOMS: atom_id res chain seq x y z
N MET A 1 42.18 20.98 -35.00
CA MET A 1 40.83 21.32 -35.50
C MET A 1 39.92 20.11 -35.73
N LYS A 2 40.32 19.09 -36.52
CA LYS A 2 39.43 17.97 -36.91
C LYS A 2 38.90 17.13 -35.75
N LEU A 3 39.76 16.73 -34.79
CA LEU A 3 39.34 15.97 -33.59
C LEU A 3 38.33 16.73 -32.72
N LEU A 4 38.52 18.04 -32.56
CA LEU A 4 37.62 18.88 -31.75
C LEU A 4 36.24 18.99 -32.40
N LEU A 5 36.17 19.10 -33.72
CA LEU A 5 34.90 19.06 -34.46
C LEU A 5 34.20 17.71 -34.29
N SER A 6 34.94 16.59 -34.32
CA SER A 6 34.36 15.24 -34.20
C SER A 6 33.74 15.01 -32.83
N ILE A 7 34.44 15.45 -31.77
CA ILE A 7 33.96 15.34 -30.39
C ILE A 7 32.70 16.19 -30.20
N TYR A 8 32.68 17.40 -30.76
CA TYR A 8 31.51 18.28 -30.68
C TYR A 8 30.29 17.69 -31.39
N THR A 9 30.49 17.08 -32.56
CA THR A 9 29.41 16.39 -33.29
C THR A 9 28.90 15.15 -32.55
N LEU A 10 29.78 14.35 -31.94
CA LEU A 10 29.39 13.19 -31.14
C LEU A 10 28.60 13.61 -29.89
N LEU A 11 29.05 14.66 -29.20
CA LEU A 11 28.36 15.19 -28.03
C LEU A 11 26.97 15.74 -28.37
N ALA A 12 26.84 16.45 -29.49
CA ALA A 12 25.56 16.97 -29.98
C ALA A 12 24.58 15.84 -30.35
N VAL A 13 25.06 14.74 -30.95
CA VAL A 13 24.23 13.57 -31.28
C VAL A 13 23.75 12.84 -30.01
N VAL A 14 24.60 12.70 -28.99
CA VAL A 14 24.21 12.08 -27.70
C VAL A 14 23.15 12.92 -26.98
N LEU A 15 23.28 14.25 -27.00
CA LEU A 15 22.30 15.16 -26.40
C LEU A 15 20.97 15.20 -27.17
N ALA A 16 20.99 15.05 -28.50
CA ALA A 16 19.79 15.06 -29.34
C ALA A 16 19.06 13.71 -29.41
N ALA A 17 19.79 12.59 -29.27
CA ALA A 17 19.22 11.23 -29.29
C ALA A 17 18.90 10.69 -27.90
N GLY A 18 19.37 11.34 -26.83
CA GLY A 18 19.03 11.01 -25.46
C GLY A 18 17.55 11.27 -25.19
N LYS A 19 16.72 10.23 -25.36
CA LYS A 19 15.36 10.25 -24.80
C LYS A 19 15.49 10.27 -23.28
N TRP A 20 15.36 11.45 -22.68
CA TRP A 20 15.18 11.60 -21.25
C TRP A 20 13.89 10.86 -20.88
N VAL A 21 14.02 9.62 -20.39
CA VAL A 21 12.89 8.88 -19.82
C VAL A 21 12.53 9.60 -18.51
N SER A 22 11.60 10.53 -18.59
CA SER A 22 10.98 11.15 -17.41
C SER A 22 9.92 10.21 -16.86
N ALA A 23 10.35 9.14 -16.20
CA ALA A 23 9.46 8.21 -15.50
C ALA A 23 9.45 8.51 -13.99
N GLN A 24 8.94 9.68 -13.58
CA GLN A 24 8.89 10.02 -12.15
C GLN A 24 7.65 10.84 -11.72
N ASN A 25 6.86 11.41 -12.63
CA ASN A 25 5.68 12.19 -12.26
C ASN A 25 4.42 11.73 -13.02
N CYS A 26 3.35 11.40 -12.27
CA CYS A 26 2.10 10.94 -12.86
C CYS A 26 1.34 12.12 -13.48
N GLY A 27 1.51 12.31 -14.80
CA GLY A 27 0.83 13.31 -15.62
C GLY A 27 0.29 12.69 -16.91
N CYS A 28 -0.34 11.51 -16.79
CA CYS A 28 -0.77 10.73 -17.93
C CYS A 28 -1.94 11.39 -18.68
N ALA A 29 -2.01 11.14 -19.99
CA ALA A 29 -3.17 11.54 -20.79
C ALA A 29 -4.47 10.93 -20.23
N PRO A 30 -5.64 11.53 -20.52
CA PRO A 30 -6.93 10.99 -20.08
C PRO A 30 -7.08 9.50 -20.45
N ASN A 31 -7.61 8.71 -19.53
CA ASN A 31 -7.79 7.25 -19.64
C ASN A 31 -6.53 6.38 -19.64
N LEU A 32 -5.34 6.94 -19.37
CA LEU A 32 -4.12 6.17 -19.13
C LEU A 32 -3.84 6.03 -17.64
N CYS A 33 -3.36 4.87 -17.24
CA CYS A 33 -2.92 4.59 -15.89
C CYS A 33 -1.46 4.97 -15.70
N CYS A 34 -1.12 5.49 -14.52
CA CYS A 34 0.25 5.67 -14.08
C CYS A 34 0.68 4.42 -13.30
N SER A 35 1.63 3.66 -13.83
CA SER A 35 2.16 2.48 -13.14
C SER A 35 2.87 2.84 -11.84
N GLN A 36 3.16 1.83 -11.01
CA GLN A 36 3.97 2.01 -9.80
C GLN A 36 5.35 2.62 -10.05
N TYR A 37 5.88 2.45 -11.26
CA TYR A 37 7.18 2.99 -11.68
C TYR A 37 7.07 4.36 -12.38
N GLY A 38 5.87 4.97 -12.41
CA GLY A 38 5.67 6.29 -13.00
C GLY A 38 5.57 6.32 -14.52
N TYR A 39 5.22 5.21 -15.16
CA TYR A 39 5.00 5.13 -16.60
C TYR A 39 3.51 5.14 -16.95
N CYS A 40 3.15 5.81 -18.04
CA CYS A 40 1.77 5.89 -18.51
C CYS A 40 1.44 4.78 -19.51
N GLY A 41 0.30 4.12 -19.35
CA GLY A 41 -0.16 3.10 -20.29
C GLY A 41 -1.47 2.45 -19.90
N THR A 42 -1.82 1.38 -20.60
CA THR A 42 -3.03 0.57 -20.37
C THR A 42 -2.65 -0.90 -20.14
N GLY A 43 -3.56 -1.71 -19.62
CA GLY A 43 -3.29 -3.10 -19.29
C GLY A 43 -2.68 -3.29 -17.91
N ASN A 44 -2.53 -4.55 -17.49
CA ASN A 44 -2.21 -4.89 -16.10
C ASN A 44 -0.86 -4.35 -15.62
N ALA A 45 0.12 -4.17 -16.52
CA ALA A 45 1.43 -3.61 -16.17
C ALA A 45 1.38 -2.12 -15.74
N TYR A 46 0.33 -1.39 -16.13
CA TYR A 46 0.15 0.04 -15.84
C TYR A 46 -1.02 0.30 -14.91
N CYS A 47 -2.14 -0.34 -15.18
CA CYS A 47 -3.40 -0.19 -14.45
C CYS A 47 -3.57 -1.19 -13.30
N GLY A 48 -2.70 -2.21 -13.22
CA GLY A 48 -2.79 -3.24 -12.19
C GLY A 48 -2.20 -2.80 -10.86
N GLN A 49 -1.57 -3.74 -10.16
CA GLN A 49 -1.03 -3.52 -8.83
C GLN A 49 -0.05 -2.34 -8.77
N GLY A 50 -0.24 -1.46 -7.78
CA GLY A 50 0.60 -0.30 -7.56
C GLY A 50 0.36 0.86 -8.54
N CYS A 51 -0.71 0.81 -9.34
CA CYS A 51 -1.15 1.95 -10.14
C CYS A 51 -1.36 3.19 -9.24
N ARG A 52 -0.66 4.28 -9.58
CA ARG A 52 -0.57 5.51 -8.79
C ARG A 52 -1.62 6.56 -9.16
N ALA A 53 -2.15 6.52 -10.38
CA ALA A 53 -3.14 7.46 -10.90
C ALA A 53 -3.83 6.92 -12.16
N GLY A 54 -4.98 7.49 -12.54
CA GLY A 54 -5.76 7.09 -13.71
C GLY A 54 -6.77 5.96 -13.42
N PRO A 55 -7.31 5.29 -14.44
CA PRO A 55 -8.34 4.25 -14.29
C PRO A 55 -7.73 2.91 -13.85
N CYS A 56 -7.11 2.89 -12.67
CA CYS A 56 -6.51 1.69 -12.09
C CYS A 56 -7.56 0.58 -11.91
N TYR A 57 -7.22 -0.65 -12.30
CA TYR A 57 -8.07 -1.84 -12.18
C TYR A 57 -8.35 -2.20 -10.72
N SER A 58 -7.42 -1.87 -9.86
CA SER A 58 -7.53 -1.96 -8.41
C SER A 58 -7.52 -0.54 -7.87
N SER A 59 -8.34 -0.24 -6.86
CA SER A 59 -8.15 0.99 -6.09
C SER A 59 -6.68 1.05 -5.66
N PRO A 60 -5.97 2.18 -5.81
CA PRO A 60 -4.59 2.32 -5.38
C PRO A 60 -4.48 1.85 -3.93
N GLY A 61 -3.81 0.73 -3.69
CA GLY A 61 -3.70 0.15 -2.35
C GLY A 61 -4.83 -0.77 -1.91
N ASN A 62 -5.39 -1.63 -2.76
CA ASN A 62 -5.99 -2.87 -2.28
C ASN A 62 -5.15 -4.06 -2.79
N ASN A 63 -4.38 -4.65 -1.89
CA ASN A 63 -3.47 -5.77 -2.16
C ASN A 63 -4.16 -7.14 -2.17
N GLY A 64 -5.49 -7.16 -2.14
CA GLY A 64 -6.29 -8.38 -2.07
C GLY A 64 -6.32 -9.00 -0.67
N ALA A 65 -5.65 -8.42 0.33
CA ALA A 65 -5.73 -8.87 1.70
C ALA A 65 -7.14 -8.62 2.24
N LYS A 66 -7.62 -9.59 3.02
CA LYS A 66 -8.84 -9.46 3.80
C LYS A 66 -8.45 -9.39 5.26
N VAL A 67 -8.87 -8.33 5.94
CA VAL A 67 -8.62 -8.15 7.38
C VAL A 67 -9.19 -9.32 8.18
N SER A 68 -10.30 -9.92 7.73
CA SER A 68 -10.89 -11.14 8.32
C SER A 68 -9.93 -12.33 8.34
N ASP A 69 -9.06 -12.44 7.34
CA ASP A 69 -8.17 -13.58 7.16
C ASP A 69 -6.87 -13.39 7.96
N ILE A 70 -6.46 -12.15 8.17
CA ILE A 70 -5.29 -11.79 9.00
C ILE A 70 -5.69 -11.79 10.48
N VAL A 71 -6.78 -11.11 10.83
CA VAL A 71 -7.32 -11.06 12.19
C VAL A 71 -8.25 -12.25 12.36
N THR A 72 -7.68 -13.41 12.61
CA THR A 72 -8.44 -14.63 12.94
C THR A 72 -8.99 -14.58 14.37
N ASP A 73 -9.95 -15.45 14.71
CA ASP A 73 -10.40 -15.61 16.09
C ASP A 73 -9.24 -15.99 17.01
N ALA A 74 -8.32 -16.85 16.56
CA ALA A 74 -7.14 -17.23 17.33
C ALA A 74 -6.21 -16.06 17.63
N PHE A 75 -5.94 -15.21 16.62
CA PHE A 75 -5.13 -14.01 16.80
C PHE A 75 -5.80 -13.02 17.76
N PHE A 76 -7.08 -12.71 17.55
CA PHE A 76 -7.82 -11.77 18.37
C PHE A 76 -7.93 -12.25 19.83
N ASN A 77 -8.28 -13.52 20.04
CA ASN A 77 -8.36 -14.11 21.38
C ASN A 77 -6.97 -14.21 22.02
N GLY A 78 -5.91 -14.41 21.24
CA GLY A 78 -4.54 -14.40 21.73
C GLY A 78 -4.14 -13.08 22.39
N ILE A 79 -4.66 -11.95 21.89
CA ILE A 79 -4.50 -10.63 22.50
C ILE A 79 -5.39 -10.57 23.75
N ILE A 80 -6.71 -10.68 23.60
CA ILE A 80 -7.69 -10.48 24.69
C ILE A 80 -7.43 -11.38 25.90
N ASN A 81 -6.92 -12.60 25.69
CA ASN A 81 -6.66 -13.54 26.78
C ASN A 81 -5.53 -13.12 27.72
N GLN A 82 -4.66 -12.20 27.31
CA GLN A 82 -3.58 -11.70 28.17
C GLN A 82 -4.12 -10.83 29.33
N ALA A 83 -5.35 -10.30 29.24
CA ALA A 83 -5.96 -9.55 30.33
C ALA A 83 -6.35 -10.47 31.48
N GLN A 84 -6.45 -9.91 32.68
CA GLN A 84 -7.02 -10.62 33.83
C GLN A 84 -8.45 -11.11 33.54
N ALA A 85 -8.83 -12.23 34.15
CA ALA A 85 -10.14 -12.85 33.92
C ALA A 85 -11.34 -11.95 34.27
N ASN A 86 -11.17 -11.04 35.23
CA ASN A 86 -12.17 -10.06 35.66
C ASN A 86 -12.16 -8.75 34.85
N CYS A 87 -11.32 -8.63 33.82
CA CYS A 87 -11.29 -7.44 32.99
C CYS A 87 -12.59 -7.30 32.18
N ALA A 88 -13.29 -6.17 32.36
CA ALA A 88 -14.52 -5.87 31.63
C ALA A 88 -14.31 -5.87 30.10
N GLY A 89 -13.10 -5.53 29.66
CA GLY A 89 -12.69 -5.54 28.26
C GLY A 89 -12.87 -6.89 27.56
N LYS A 90 -12.74 -8.02 28.28
CA LYS A 90 -12.91 -9.37 27.71
C LYS A 90 -14.31 -9.64 27.15
N ARG A 91 -15.33 -8.94 27.67
CA ARG A 91 -16.73 -9.08 27.23
C ARG A 91 -17.17 -7.94 26.32
N PHE A 92 -16.38 -6.87 26.26
CA PHE A 92 -16.67 -5.67 25.48
C PHE A 92 -16.04 -5.73 24.09
N TYR A 93 -14.76 -6.10 24.00
CA TYR A 93 -14.05 -6.21 22.73
C TYR A 93 -14.29 -7.57 22.09
N THR A 94 -14.99 -7.60 20.95
CA THR A 94 -15.23 -8.83 20.18
C THR A 94 -14.69 -8.69 18.76
N ARG A 95 -14.21 -9.80 18.19
CA ARG A 95 -13.75 -9.84 16.80
C ARG A 95 -14.87 -9.44 15.82
N ALA A 96 -16.10 -9.84 16.10
CA ALA A 96 -17.26 -9.49 15.28
C ALA A 96 -17.47 -7.97 15.23
N ALA A 97 -17.45 -7.29 16.38
CA ALA A 97 -17.56 -5.83 16.43
C ALA A 97 -16.39 -5.14 15.72
N PHE A 98 -15.18 -5.67 15.87
CA PHE A 98 -14.00 -5.18 15.13
C PHE A 98 -14.18 -5.30 13.61
N LEU A 99 -14.58 -6.47 13.10
CA LEU A 99 -14.77 -6.67 11.65
C LEU A 99 -15.94 -5.84 11.10
N GLN A 100 -17.00 -5.65 11.89
CA GLN A 100 -18.08 -4.75 11.53
C GLN A 100 -17.58 -3.30 11.41
N ALA A 101 -16.75 -2.84 12.34
CA ALA A 101 -16.15 -1.50 12.27
C ALA A 101 -15.23 -1.35 11.05
N VAL A 102 -14.39 -2.36 10.77
CA VAL A 102 -13.52 -2.39 9.59
C VAL A 102 -14.30 -2.26 8.28
N GLY A 103 -15.55 -2.74 8.22
CA GLY A 103 -16.44 -2.53 7.07
C GLY A 103 -16.68 -1.06 6.70
N SER A 104 -16.47 -0.13 7.64
CA SER A 104 -16.57 1.32 7.40
C SER A 104 -15.25 1.96 6.97
N TYR A 105 -14.13 1.21 7.01
CA TYR A 105 -12.77 1.69 6.69
C TYR A 105 -12.14 0.79 5.62
N PRO A 106 -12.57 0.88 4.34
CA PRO A 106 -12.21 -0.09 3.30
C PRO A 106 -10.72 -0.14 2.96
N THR A 107 -9.95 0.89 3.32
CA THR A 107 -8.50 0.98 3.10
C THR A 107 -7.66 0.44 4.26
N PHE A 108 -8.28 0.23 5.43
CA PHE A 108 -7.59 -0.24 6.63
C PHE A 108 -7.10 -1.68 6.44
N GLY A 109 -5.80 -1.89 6.61
CA GLY A 109 -5.18 -3.21 6.50
C GLY A 109 -5.27 -3.81 5.09
N THR A 110 -5.54 -3.01 4.07
CA THR A 110 -5.61 -3.46 2.65
C THR A 110 -4.63 -2.70 1.76
N THR A 111 -3.97 -1.68 2.29
CA THR A 111 -3.06 -0.79 1.55
C THR A 111 -1.63 -1.31 1.51
N GLY A 112 -0.96 -1.15 0.36
CA GLY A 112 0.46 -1.51 0.18
C GLY A 112 0.68 -2.96 -0.22
N SER A 113 1.68 -3.63 0.35
CA SER A 113 1.94 -5.06 0.23
C SER A 113 1.19 -5.87 1.29
N ALA A 114 1.13 -7.20 1.15
CA ALA A 114 0.53 -8.05 2.18
C ALA A 114 1.22 -7.92 3.55
N ASP A 115 2.53 -7.59 3.57
CA ASP A 115 3.27 -7.35 4.80
C ASP A 115 2.99 -5.94 5.37
N ASP A 116 2.66 -4.95 4.54
CA ASP A 116 2.13 -3.65 5.01
C ASP A 116 0.81 -3.85 5.74
N SER A 117 -0.12 -4.66 5.21
CA SER A 117 -1.38 -5.00 5.88
C SER A 117 -1.16 -5.60 7.26
N LYS A 118 -0.26 -6.60 7.37
CA LYS A 118 0.07 -7.22 8.67
C LYS A 118 0.67 -6.21 9.63
N ARG A 119 1.57 -5.35 9.14
CA ARG A 119 2.20 -4.30 9.95
C ARG A 119 1.20 -3.25 10.44
N GLU A 120 0.30 -2.79 9.58
CA GLU A 120 -0.75 -1.83 9.94
C GLU A 120 -1.66 -2.41 11.02
N ILE A 121 -2.14 -3.64 10.81
CA ILE A 121 -3.00 -4.35 11.78
C ILE A 121 -2.25 -4.58 13.10
N ALA A 122 -0.99 -5.00 13.06
CA ALA A 122 -0.18 -5.18 14.27
C ALA A 122 0.03 -3.87 15.02
N ALA A 123 0.35 -2.77 14.31
CA ALA A 123 0.50 -1.46 14.91
C ALA A 123 -0.79 -0.96 15.56
N PHE A 124 -1.94 -1.16 14.91
CA PHE A 124 -3.25 -0.85 15.47
C PHE A 124 -3.49 -1.58 16.79
N PHE A 125 -3.35 -2.91 16.80
CA PHE A 125 -3.59 -3.69 18.01
C PHE A 125 -2.56 -3.41 19.11
N ALA A 126 -1.32 -3.09 18.78
CA ALA A 126 -0.31 -2.67 19.75
C ALA A 126 -0.72 -1.39 20.48
N HIS A 127 -1.18 -0.37 19.74
CA HIS A 127 -1.65 0.88 20.34
C HIS A 127 -2.94 0.68 21.14
N VAL A 128 -3.93 -0.05 20.61
CA VAL A 128 -5.16 -0.35 21.35
C VAL A 128 -4.84 -1.08 22.66
N THR A 129 -3.92 -2.05 22.65
CA THR A 129 -3.52 -2.79 23.86
C THR A 129 -2.84 -1.89 24.88
N HIS A 130 -2.01 -0.93 24.42
CA HIS A 130 -1.37 0.05 25.29
C HIS A 130 -2.41 1.00 25.93
N GLU A 131 -3.28 1.60 25.12
CA GLU A 131 -4.25 2.60 25.57
C GLU A 131 -5.36 2.01 26.44
N THR A 132 -5.75 0.75 26.22
CA THR A 132 -6.83 0.09 26.99
C THR A 132 -6.37 -0.50 28.32
N GLY A 133 -5.15 -0.17 28.75
CA GLY A 133 -4.67 -0.44 30.11
C GLY A 133 -4.20 -1.86 30.30
N GLN A 134 -3.22 -2.28 29.49
CA GLN A 134 -2.51 -3.55 29.58
C GLN A 134 -3.45 -4.74 29.77
N ILE A 135 -3.78 -5.33 28.65
CA ILE A 135 -4.14 -6.74 28.55
C ILE A 135 -2.87 -7.56 28.95
N TYR A 136 -2.31 -7.36 30.15
CA TYR A 136 -1.15 -8.04 30.76
C TYR A 136 -1.31 -8.05 32.29
#